data_AF-A0A5J4U8G0-F1
#
_entry.id   AF-A0A5J4U8G0-F1
#
_cell.length_a   1.000
_cell.length_b   1.000
_cell.length_c   1.000
_cell.angle_alpha   90.00
_cell.angle_beta   90.00
_cell.angle_gamma   90.00
#
_symmetry.space_group_name_H-M   'P 1'
#
loop_
_entity.id
_entity.type
_entity.pdbx_description
1 polymer ?
#
loop_
_entity_poly.entity_id
_entity_poly.type
_entity_poly.pdbx_seq_one_letter_code
_entity_poly.pdbx_strand_id
1 'polypeptide(L)'
;MQEYTGKDPWKILDIEPGADEQKIKKAYRKMALRFHPDKNMDNPERAAEAFKRVQDAYERLMDPAQRKWLKEHKDEINQEDEVQEENLAFPLDVGQYTTSACFNGFDDQPNSFYSVYNEAFRLIAQWDGCIEAAPQFGKSTSDAASVTKFYKFWKLFRTKRTFSWKDVFDTRRAENRFVRRAMQKDNEKERQAAK
;
A
#
# COMPACT_ATOMS: atom_id res chain seq x y z
N MET A 1 -24.71 4.79 4.55
CA MET A 1 -24.08 3.62 5.19
C MET A 1 -22.78 4.10 5.78
N GLN A 2 -22.58 4.00 7.11
CA GLN A 2 -21.34 4.48 7.73
C GLN A 2 -20.17 3.60 7.29
N GLU A 3 -19.18 4.21 6.66
CA GLU A 3 -17.93 3.56 6.28
C GLU A 3 -17.02 3.44 7.51
N TYR A 4 -16.75 2.22 7.95
CA TYR A 4 -15.84 1.92 9.06
C TYR A 4 -14.39 1.82 8.54
N THR A 5 -13.89 2.91 7.97
CA THR A 5 -12.59 2.99 7.27
C THR A 5 -11.43 3.46 8.13
N GLY A 6 -11.64 3.84 9.39
CA GLY A 6 -10.58 4.31 10.29
C GLY A 6 -9.93 3.22 11.14
N LYS A 7 -8.66 3.41 11.52
CA LYS A 7 -7.93 2.54 12.49
C LYS A 7 -8.40 2.71 13.94
N ASP A 8 -9.33 3.61 14.21
CA ASP A 8 -9.84 3.94 15.55
C ASP A 8 -10.72 2.80 16.11
N PRO A 9 -10.28 2.09 17.16
CA PRO A 9 -11.02 0.98 17.75
C PRO A 9 -12.39 1.38 18.32
N TRP A 10 -12.53 2.63 18.79
CA TRP A 10 -13.79 3.14 19.34
C TRP A 10 -14.82 3.39 18.23
N LYS A 11 -14.38 3.94 17.09
CA LYS A 11 -15.25 4.12 15.91
C LYS A 11 -15.65 2.78 15.29
N ILE A 12 -14.74 1.81 15.21
CA ILE A 12 -15.03 0.46 14.67
C ILE A 12 -16.12 -0.24 15.49
N LEU A 13 -16.05 -0.13 16.82
CA LEU A 13 -17.05 -0.71 17.71
C LEU A 13 -18.28 0.18 17.93
N ASP A 14 -18.32 1.38 17.33
CA ASP A 14 -19.41 2.36 17.45
C ASP A 14 -19.71 2.72 18.92
N ILE A 15 -18.64 3.04 19.67
CA ILE A 15 -18.68 3.38 21.10
C ILE A 15 -17.87 4.64 21.40
N GLU A 16 -18.18 5.30 22.51
CA GLU A 16 -17.44 6.48 22.94
C GLU A 16 -16.09 6.14 23.60
N PRO A 17 -15.08 7.03 23.46
CA PRO A 17 -13.77 6.89 24.10
C PRO A 17 -13.89 7.16 25.61
N GLY A 18 -14.26 6.11 26.33
CA GLY A 18 -14.65 6.19 27.75
C GLY A 18 -15.60 5.08 28.17
N ALA A 19 -16.13 4.30 27.22
CA ALA A 19 -17.01 3.17 27.49
C ALA A 19 -16.36 2.12 28.42
N ASP A 20 -17.12 1.64 29.40
CA ASP A 20 -16.68 0.55 30.29
C ASP A 20 -16.51 -0.78 29.53
N GLU A 21 -15.75 -1.71 30.09
CA GLU A 21 -15.52 -3.04 29.50
C GLU A 21 -16.83 -3.77 29.18
N GLN A 22 -17.86 -3.61 30.00
CA GLN A 22 -19.18 -4.18 29.74
C GLN A 22 -19.82 -3.63 28.47
N LYS A 23 -19.65 -2.33 28.19
CA LYS A 23 -20.13 -1.69 26.96
C LYS A 23 -19.33 -2.16 25.76
N ILE A 24 -18.01 -2.30 25.89
CA ILE A 24 -17.12 -2.84 24.84
C ILE A 24 -17.55 -4.26 24.44
N LYS A 25 -17.76 -5.15 25.41
CA LYS A 25 -18.25 -6.54 25.18
C LYS A 25 -19.63 -6.59 24.54
N LYS A 26 -20.52 -5.63 24.88
CA LYS A 26 -21.86 -5.54 24.28
C LYS A 26 -21.78 -5.07 22.83
N ALA A 27 -20.95 -4.07 22.55
CA ALA A 27 -20.73 -3.54 21.21
C ALA A 27 -20.08 -4.58 20.27
N TYR A 28 -19.05 -5.29 20.75
CA TYR A 28 -18.42 -6.38 20.01
C TYR A 28 -19.45 -7.44 19.57
N ARG A 29 -20.30 -7.92 20.48
CA ARG A 29 -21.34 -8.91 20.14
C ARG A 29 -22.32 -8.38 19.09
N LYS A 30 -22.69 -7.11 19.16
CA LYS A 30 -23.58 -6.46 18.17
C LYS A 30 -22.92 -6.39 16.78
N MET A 31 -21.65 -6.00 16.71
CA MET A 31 -20.93 -5.87 15.45
C MET A 31 -20.53 -7.22 14.85
N ALA A 32 -20.11 -8.18 15.68
CA ALA A 32 -19.83 -9.56 15.27
C ALA A 32 -21.05 -10.22 14.61
N LEU A 33 -22.25 -10.02 15.16
CA LEU A 33 -23.50 -10.52 14.56
C LEU A 33 -23.87 -9.81 13.26
N ARG A 34 -23.48 -8.53 13.11
CA ARG A 34 -23.76 -7.73 11.92
C ARG A 34 -22.85 -8.10 10.75
N PHE A 35 -21.59 -8.38 11.02
CA PHE A 35 -20.57 -8.73 10.03
C PHE A 35 -20.27 -10.23 9.95
N HIS A 36 -21.12 -11.08 10.55
CA HIS A 36 -20.93 -12.53 10.46
C HIS A 36 -21.05 -12.99 9.00
N PRO A 37 -20.13 -13.85 8.50
CA PRO A 37 -20.14 -14.31 7.12
C PRO A 37 -21.43 -15.05 6.75
N ASP A 38 -22.02 -15.79 7.69
CA ASP A 38 -23.29 -16.52 7.51
C ASP A 38 -24.50 -15.60 7.22
N LYS A 39 -24.49 -14.34 7.69
CA LYS A 39 -25.57 -13.38 7.43
C LYS A 39 -25.33 -12.48 6.23
N ASN A 40 -24.11 -12.49 5.67
CA ASN A 40 -23.68 -11.63 4.58
C ASN A 40 -23.17 -12.49 3.41
N MET A 41 -23.97 -13.49 3.02
CA MET A 41 -23.65 -14.43 1.94
C MET A 41 -23.47 -13.74 0.58
N ASP A 42 -24.07 -12.56 0.41
CA ASP A 42 -23.97 -11.75 -0.82
C ASP A 42 -22.58 -11.12 -1.00
N ASN A 43 -21.83 -10.93 0.10
CA ASN A 43 -20.47 -10.37 0.06
C ASN A 43 -19.62 -10.89 1.25
N PRO A 44 -19.21 -12.16 1.22
CA PRO A 44 -18.55 -12.82 2.34
C PRO A 44 -17.15 -12.27 2.62
N GLU A 45 -16.45 -11.80 1.58
CA GLU A 45 -15.09 -11.24 1.69
C GLU A 45 -15.10 -9.92 2.48
N ARG A 46 -15.98 -8.99 2.11
CA ARG A 46 -16.13 -7.72 2.83
C ARG A 46 -16.61 -7.93 4.28
N ALA A 47 -17.46 -8.92 4.51
CA ALA A 47 -17.92 -9.28 5.85
C ALA A 47 -16.79 -9.85 6.70
N ALA A 48 -15.95 -10.74 6.14
CA ALA A 48 -14.79 -11.29 6.82
C ALA A 48 -13.75 -10.23 7.20
N GLU A 49 -13.46 -9.29 6.30
CA GLU A 49 -12.57 -8.16 6.60
C GLU A 49 -13.10 -7.26 7.72
N ALA A 50 -14.39 -6.90 7.65
CA ALA A 50 -15.04 -6.09 8.68
C ALA A 50 -15.07 -6.82 10.03
N PHE A 51 -15.34 -8.12 10.02
CA PHE A 51 -15.34 -8.96 11.23
C PHE A 51 -13.94 -9.00 11.87
N LYS A 52 -12.89 -9.17 11.07
CA LYS A 52 -11.50 -9.15 11.54
C LYS A 52 -11.16 -7.81 12.22
N ARG A 53 -11.55 -6.68 11.62
CA ARG A 53 -11.34 -5.34 12.21
C ARG A 53 -12.07 -5.16 13.54
N VAL A 54 -13.30 -5.67 13.63
CA VAL A 54 -14.11 -5.65 14.87
C VAL A 54 -13.44 -6.47 15.97
N GLN A 55 -12.87 -7.62 15.62
CA GLN A 55 -12.12 -8.46 16.55
C GLN A 55 -10.83 -7.78 17.02
N ASP A 56 -10.02 -7.25 16.11
CA ASP A 56 -8.78 -6.53 16.43
C ASP A 56 -9.07 -5.32 17.34
N ALA A 57 -10.15 -4.57 17.08
CA ALA A 57 -10.57 -3.45 17.91
C ALA A 57 -10.98 -3.90 19.33
N TYR A 58 -11.68 -5.03 19.45
CA TYR A 58 -12.08 -5.59 20.73
C TYR A 58 -10.89 -6.02 21.57
N GLU A 59 -9.94 -6.75 20.97
CA GLU A 59 -8.73 -7.23 21.65
C GLU A 59 -7.92 -6.07 22.23
N ARG A 60 -7.73 -5.01 21.43
CA ARG A 60 -6.99 -3.81 21.86
C ARG A 60 -7.65 -3.00 22.97
N LEU A 61 -8.99 -2.95 22.98
CA LEU A 61 -9.72 -2.22 24.02
C LEU A 61 -9.92 -3.03 25.30
N MET A 62 -9.81 -4.36 25.22
CA MET A 62 -9.92 -5.25 26.38
C MET A 62 -8.64 -5.32 27.20
N ASP A 63 -7.47 -5.11 26.59
CA ASP A 63 -6.20 -5.01 27.32
C ASP A 63 -6.07 -3.60 27.96
N PRO A 64 -6.02 -3.49 29.31
CA PRO A 64 -5.87 -2.20 29.99
C PRO A 64 -4.63 -1.41 29.58
N ALA A 65 -3.52 -2.10 29.28
CA ALA A 65 -2.26 -1.46 28.89
C ALA A 65 -2.38 -0.86 27.48
N GLN A 66 -2.90 -1.63 26.53
CA GLN A 66 -3.14 -1.16 25.15
C GLN A 66 -4.21 -0.07 25.09
N ARG A 67 -5.28 -0.22 25.86
CA ARG A 67 -6.33 0.79 25.99
C ARG A 67 -5.80 2.12 26.51
N LYS A 68 -4.92 2.09 27.52
CA LYS A 68 -4.29 3.29 28.06
C LYS A 68 -3.41 3.96 27.00
N TRP A 69 -2.56 3.18 26.33
CA TRP A 69 -1.70 3.68 25.26
C TRP A 69 -2.51 4.32 24.12
N LEU A 70 -3.58 3.65 23.66
CA LEU A 70 -4.49 4.17 22.62
C LEU A 70 -5.17 5.48 23.04
N LYS A 71 -5.49 5.65 24.33
CA LYS A 71 -6.13 6.85 24.85
C LYS A 71 -5.16 8.02 24.90
N GLU A 72 -3.89 7.76 25.26
CA GLU A 72 -2.82 8.74 25.29
C GLU A 72 -2.39 9.19 23.88
N HIS A 73 -2.41 8.28 22.89
CA HIS A 73 -1.99 8.54 21.52
C HIS A 73 -3.18 8.72 20.55
N LYS A 74 -4.38 9.00 21.09
CA LYS A 74 -5.62 9.09 20.30
C LYS A 74 -5.58 10.23 19.27
N ASP A 75 -4.94 11.34 19.62
CA ASP A 75 -4.82 12.50 18.73
C ASP A 75 -3.81 12.25 17.60
N GLU A 76 -2.78 11.43 17.85
CA GLU A 76 -1.82 10.99 16.83
C GLU A 76 -2.46 9.98 15.86
N ILE A 77 -3.28 9.05 16.36
CA ILE A 77 -4.00 8.06 15.54
C ILE A 77 -5.04 8.72 14.64
N ASN A 78 -5.70 9.79 15.09
CA ASN A 78 -6.65 10.55 14.26
C ASN A 78 -5.95 11.49 13.26
N GLN A 79 -4.67 11.85 13.48
CA GLN A 79 -3.86 12.57 12.49
C GLN A 79 -3.32 11.65 11.38
N GLU A 80 -3.37 10.32 11.55
CA GLU A 80 -3.02 9.37 10.49
C GLU A 80 -4.06 9.30 9.35
N ASP A 81 -5.23 9.96 9.48
CA ASP A 81 -6.18 10.12 8.36
C ASP A 81 -5.65 11.10 7.27
N GLU A 82 -4.45 11.67 7.44
CA GLU A 82 -3.78 12.51 6.44
C GLU A 82 -2.31 12.12 6.16
N VAL A 83 -1.91 10.88 6.49
CA VAL A 83 -0.78 10.27 5.78
C VAL A 83 -1.39 9.39 4.72
N GLN A 84 -1.40 9.90 3.48
CA GLN A 84 -1.46 9.02 2.33
C GLN A 84 -0.21 8.11 2.41
N GLU A 85 -0.32 6.99 3.12
CA GLU A 85 0.36 5.76 2.71
C GLU A 85 -0.28 5.37 1.37
N GLU A 86 0.06 6.16 0.34
CA GLU A 86 -0.04 5.71 -1.03
C GLU A 86 0.63 4.34 -1.05
N ASN A 87 -0.14 3.32 -1.42
CA ASN A 87 0.34 2.01 -1.79
C ASN A 87 1.64 2.15 -2.61
N LEU A 88 2.79 2.10 -1.94
CA LEU A 88 4.13 2.16 -2.53
C LEU A 88 4.46 0.87 -3.28
N ALA A 89 3.54 -0.11 -3.27
CA ALA A 89 3.60 -1.26 -4.14
C ALA A 89 3.50 -0.77 -5.59
N PHE A 90 4.55 -1.03 -6.37
CA PHE A 90 4.53 -0.84 -7.81
C PHE A 90 3.31 -1.59 -8.38
N PRO A 91 2.38 -0.93 -9.09
CA PRO A 91 1.08 -1.49 -9.46
C PRO A 91 1.15 -2.58 -10.54
N LEU A 92 2.35 -2.99 -10.93
CA LEU A 92 2.61 -3.88 -12.03
C LEU A 92 3.49 -5.03 -11.54
N ASP A 93 2.99 -6.26 -11.65
CA ASP A 93 3.83 -7.44 -11.48
C ASP A 93 4.72 -7.60 -12.72
N VAL A 94 6.01 -7.28 -12.59
CA VAL A 94 6.97 -7.42 -13.69
C VAL A 94 7.12 -8.89 -14.10
N GLY A 95 6.90 -9.83 -13.18
CA GLY A 95 7.05 -11.27 -13.43
C GLY A 95 6.20 -11.77 -14.58
N GLN A 96 4.98 -11.25 -14.74
CA GLN A 96 4.08 -11.67 -15.83
C GLN A 96 4.63 -11.32 -17.22
N TYR A 97 5.41 -10.24 -17.34
CA TYR A 97 5.99 -9.78 -18.62
C TYR A 97 7.28 -10.50 -19.01
N THR A 98 7.80 -11.37 -18.15
CA THR A 98 8.99 -12.18 -18.44
C THR A 98 8.66 -13.46 -19.21
N THR A 99 7.39 -13.84 -19.24
CA THR A 99 6.92 -15.04 -19.94
C THR A 99 6.43 -14.67 -21.34
N SER A 100 6.76 -15.46 -22.35
CA SER A 100 6.30 -15.26 -23.74
C SER A 100 4.79 -15.34 -23.93
N ALA A 101 4.05 -15.79 -22.91
CA ALA A 101 2.58 -15.86 -22.89
C ALA A 101 1.90 -14.51 -22.59
N CYS A 102 2.66 -13.45 -22.26
CA CYS A 102 2.07 -12.16 -21.88
C CYS A 102 1.54 -11.34 -23.06
N PHE A 103 1.82 -11.73 -24.29
CA PHE A 103 1.35 -11.05 -25.50
C PHE A 103 0.99 -12.03 -26.61
N ASN A 104 0.14 -11.59 -27.52
CA ASN A 104 -0.30 -12.37 -28.69
C ASN A 104 0.11 -11.67 -29.98
N GLY A 105 1.14 -12.18 -30.65
CA GLY A 105 1.59 -11.66 -31.94
C GLY A 105 2.34 -10.31 -31.87
N PHE A 106 2.74 -9.84 -33.04
CA PHE A 106 3.58 -8.64 -33.23
C PHE A 106 2.87 -7.58 -34.09
N ASP A 107 1.54 -7.54 -34.03
CA ASP A 107 0.74 -6.50 -34.67
C ASP A 107 0.42 -5.36 -33.69
N ASP A 108 -0.41 -4.40 -34.09
CA ASP A 108 -0.85 -3.29 -33.22
C ASP A 108 -2.23 -3.54 -32.60
N GLN A 109 -2.66 -4.81 -32.50
CA GLN A 109 -3.95 -5.16 -31.91
C GLN A 109 -3.94 -5.08 -30.38
N PRO A 110 -5.11 -5.04 -29.73
CA PRO A 110 -5.19 -5.22 -28.29
C PRO A 110 -4.54 -6.54 -27.88
N ASN A 111 -3.76 -6.54 -26.79
CA ASN A 111 -2.97 -7.67 -26.28
C ASN A 111 -1.79 -8.12 -27.16
N SER A 112 -1.42 -7.36 -28.19
CA SER A 112 -0.20 -7.61 -28.95
C SER A 112 1.05 -7.20 -28.18
N PHE A 113 2.23 -7.62 -28.67
CA PHE A 113 3.52 -7.23 -28.11
C PHE A 113 3.60 -5.71 -27.87
N TYR A 114 3.26 -4.91 -28.88
CA TYR A 114 3.36 -3.45 -28.78
C TYR A 114 2.38 -2.88 -27.77
N SER A 115 1.13 -3.33 -27.76
CA SER A 115 0.11 -2.83 -26.83
C SER A 115 0.46 -3.16 -25.37
N VAL A 116 0.88 -4.41 -25.12
CA VAL A 116 1.20 -4.91 -23.77
C VAL A 116 2.41 -4.19 -23.18
N TYR A 117 3.52 -4.11 -23.92
CA TYR A 117 4.73 -3.47 -23.41
C TYR A 117 4.63 -1.95 -23.40
N ASN A 118 3.90 -1.33 -24.35
CA ASN A 118 3.67 0.11 -24.31
C ASN A 118 2.92 0.52 -23.04
N GLU A 119 1.89 -0.23 -22.65
CA GLU A 119 1.17 0.03 -21.40
C GLU A 119 2.05 -0.22 -20.17
N ALA A 120 2.86 -1.30 -20.16
CA ALA A 120 3.80 -1.57 -19.08
C ALA A 120 4.78 -0.40 -18.85
N PHE A 121 5.42 0.10 -19.92
CA PHE A 121 6.35 1.24 -19.81
C PHE A 121 5.65 2.55 -19.48
N ARG A 122 4.40 2.75 -19.93
CA ARG A 122 3.57 3.89 -19.54
C ARG A 122 3.30 3.87 -18.04
N LEU A 123 2.96 2.72 -17.48
CA LEU A 123 2.72 2.55 -16.04
C LEU A 123 4.00 2.77 -15.22
N ILE A 124 5.15 2.27 -15.68
CA ILE A 124 6.45 2.56 -15.04
C ILE A 124 6.71 4.06 -15.03
N ALA A 125 6.52 4.74 -16.16
CA ALA A 125 6.79 6.17 -16.28
C ALA A 125 5.79 7.01 -15.46
N GLN A 126 4.53 6.60 -15.38
CA GLN A 126 3.52 7.22 -14.53
C GLN A 126 3.88 7.06 -13.05
N TRP A 127 4.26 5.85 -12.64
CA TRP A 127 4.60 5.55 -11.24
C TRP A 127 5.89 6.22 -10.78
N ASP A 128 6.86 6.41 -11.68
CA ASP A 128 8.10 7.16 -11.38
C ASP A 128 7.95 8.68 -11.61
N GLY A 129 6.79 9.15 -12.06
CA GLY A 129 6.53 10.57 -12.33
C GLY A 129 7.36 11.14 -13.49
N CYS A 130 7.77 10.31 -14.45
CA CYS A 130 8.61 10.69 -15.59
C CYS A 130 7.92 10.56 -16.95
N ILE A 131 6.58 10.46 -16.96
CA ILE A 131 5.76 10.25 -18.17
C ILE A 131 6.03 11.27 -19.29
N GLU A 132 6.34 12.52 -18.96
CA GLU A 132 6.64 13.57 -19.95
C GLU A 132 8.04 13.43 -20.58
N ALA A 133 9.00 12.88 -19.82
CA ALA A 133 10.37 12.70 -20.28
C ALA A 133 10.58 11.35 -21.00
N ALA A 134 9.75 10.35 -20.67
CA ALA A 134 9.86 9.01 -21.21
C ALA A 134 9.43 8.96 -22.68
N PRO A 135 10.28 8.46 -23.60
CA PRO A 135 9.88 8.20 -24.97
C PRO A 135 8.83 7.07 -25.03
N GLN A 136 7.91 7.16 -25.99
CA GLN A 136 6.93 6.11 -26.24
C GLN A 136 7.59 4.83 -26.75
N PHE A 137 7.01 3.68 -26.42
CA PHE A 137 7.52 2.36 -26.83
C PHE A 137 7.51 2.19 -28.36
N GLY A 138 6.44 2.64 -29.02
CA GLY A 138 6.26 2.55 -30.46
C GLY A 138 5.18 1.55 -30.87
N LYS A 139 5.18 1.23 -32.17
CA LYS A 139 4.23 0.36 -32.88
C LYS A 139 4.98 -0.55 -33.84
N SER A 140 4.27 -1.47 -34.49
CA SER A 140 4.83 -2.36 -35.53
C SER A 140 5.54 -1.63 -36.67
N THR A 141 5.15 -0.38 -36.94
CA THR A 141 5.70 0.44 -38.03
C THR A 141 6.72 1.49 -37.58
N SER A 142 7.19 1.45 -36.32
CA SER A 142 8.11 2.44 -35.79
C SER A 142 9.49 2.38 -36.46
N ASP A 143 10.08 3.55 -36.71
CA ASP A 143 11.40 3.67 -37.32
C ASP A 143 12.53 3.34 -36.33
N ALA A 144 13.68 2.94 -36.87
CA ALA A 144 14.84 2.53 -36.08
C ALA A 144 15.39 3.65 -35.18
N ALA A 145 15.24 4.92 -35.54
CA ALA A 145 15.74 6.04 -34.74
C ALA A 145 14.87 6.25 -33.48
N SER A 146 13.54 6.18 -33.63
CA SER A 146 12.58 6.22 -32.52
C SER A 146 12.81 5.05 -31.55
N VAL A 147 13.00 3.85 -32.07
CA VAL A 147 13.32 2.64 -31.28
C VAL A 147 14.64 2.82 -30.51
N THR A 148 15.67 3.34 -31.18
CA THR A 148 16.97 3.60 -30.54
C THR A 148 16.87 4.63 -29.41
N LYS A 149 16.10 5.70 -29.60
CA LYS A 149 15.84 6.71 -28.56
C LYS A 149 15.15 6.09 -27.35
N PHE A 150 14.16 5.23 -27.57
CA PHE A 150 13.46 4.52 -26.51
C PHE A 150 14.42 3.68 -25.65
N TYR A 151 15.14 2.75 -26.27
CA TYR A 151 16.04 1.87 -25.54
C TYR A 151 17.20 2.61 -24.89
N LYS A 152 17.70 3.69 -25.50
CA LYS A 152 18.75 4.52 -24.88
C LYS A 152 18.27 5.16 -23.58
N PHE A 153 17.04 5.69 -23.56
CA PHE A 153 16.45 6.26 -22.34
C PHE A 153 16.27 5.17 -21.27
N TRP A 154 15.57 4.08 -21.59
CA TRP A 154 15.23 3.05 -20.61
C TRP A 154 16.43 2.23 -20.12
N LYS A 155 17.48 2.09 -20.91
CA LYS A 155 18.76 1.48 -20.46
C LYS A 155 19.50 2.34 -19.43
N LEU A 156 19.36 3.67 -19.53
CA LEU A 156 19.95 4.63 -18.59
C LEU A 156 18.98 5.02 -17.47
N PHE A 157 17.75 4.50 -17.49
CA PHE A 157 16.72 4.84 -16.54
C PHE A 157 17.14 4.50 -15.11
N ARG A 158 16.85 5.44 -14.21
CA ARG A 158 17.05 5.31 -12.77
C ARG A 158 15.83 5.90 -12.10
N THR A 159 15.14 5.10 -11.31
CA THR A 159 13.97 5.55 -10.56
C THR A 159 14.36 6.68 -9.60
N LYS A 160 13.53 7.72 -9.54
CA LYS A 160 13.67 8.81 -8.55
C LYS A 160 13.04 8.45 -7.21
N ARG A 161 12.34 7.31 -7.13
CA ARG A 161 11.63 6.93 -5.91
C ARG A 161 12.58 6.53 -4.80
N THR A 162 12.21 6.93 -3.59
CA THR A 162 12.92 6.56 -2.38
C THR A 162 12.50 5.16 -1.98
N PHE A 163 13.48 4.30 -1.67
CA PHE A 163 13.24 2.97 -1.10
C PHE A 163 12.90 3.06 0.40
N SER A 164 12.28 4.15 0.84
CA SER A 164 12.00 4.44 2.25
C SER A 164 11.08 3.41 2.90
N TRP A 165 10.30 2.65 2.12
CA TRP A 165 9.54 1.50 2.62
C TRP A 165 10.42 0.34 3.13
N LYS A 166 11.73 0.35 2.83
CA LYS A 166 12.72 -0.58 3.38
C LYS A 166 13.36 -0.09 4.68
N ASP A 167 13.02 1.10 5.16
CA ASP A 167 13.54 1.61 6.43
C ASP A 167 12.99 0.76 7.59
N VAL A 168 13.86 -0.07 8.18
CA VAL A 168 13.50 -0.95 9.30
C VAL A 168 13.35 -0.17 10.60
N PHE A 169 14.12 0.90 10.75
CA PHE A 169 14.19 1.68 11.98
C PHE A 169 13.53 3.05 11.84
N ASP A 170 12.62 3.39 12.76
CA ASP A 170 12.12 4.77 12.87
C ASP A 170 13.14 5.65 13.59
N THR A 171 13.87 6.45 12.82
CA THR A 171 14.92 7.34 13.32
C THR A 171 14.42 8.44 14.27
N ARG A 172 13.11 8.69 14.34
CA ARG A 172 12.49 9.64 15.29
C ARG A 172 12.46 9.11 16.72
N ARG A 173 12.47 7.78 16.89
CA ARG A 173 12.47 7.09 18.19
C ARG A 173 13.87 6.90 18.78
N ALA A 174 14.90 7.45 18.15
CA ALA A 174 16.29 7.29 18.60
C ALA A 174 16.54 8.02 19.91
N GLU A 175 17.09 7.31 20.90
CA GLU A 175 17.40 7.86 22.24
C GLU A 175 18.43 9.00 22.22
N ASN A 176 19.39 8.94 21.28
CA ASN A 176 20.43 9.95 21.15
C ASN A 176 20.98 10.05 19.72
N ARG A 177 21.83 11.05 19.49
CA ARG A 177 22.41 11.35 18.16
C ARG A 177 23.24 10.19 17.59
N PHE A 178 23.93 9.41 18.43
CA PHE A 178 24.76 8.30 17.96
C PHE A 178 23.89 7.13 17.49
N VAL A 179 22.86 6.78 18.28
CA VAL A 179 21.87 5.75 17.92
C VAL A 179 21.12 6.15 16.64
N ARG A 180 20.70 7.42 16.53
CA ARG A 180 20.05 7.92 15.30
C ARG A 180 20.93 7.76 14.06
N ARG A 181 22.24 8.04 14.18
CA ARG A 181 23.20 7.87 13.09
C ARG A 181 23.40 6.40 12.71
N ALA A 182 23.45 5.51 13.69
CA ALA A 182 23.51 4.06 13.45
C ALA A 182 22.24 3.59 12.71
N MET A 183 21.05 3.95 13.20
CA MET A 183 19.76 3.62 12.56
C MET A 183 19.66 4.16 11.13
N GLN A 184 20.08 5.41 10.89
CA GLN A 184 20.11 5.99 9.53
C GLN A 184 21.07 5.23 8.61
N LYS A 185 22.23 4.83 9.12
CA LYS A 185 23.21 4.05 8.36
C LYS A 185 22.67 2.66 8.02
N ASP A 186 21.98 2.02 8.94
CA ASP A 186 21.37 0.70 8.72
C ASP A 186 20.21 0.79 7.73
N ASN A 187 19.30 1.77 7.87
CA ASN A 187 18.25 2.02 6.87
C ASN A 187 18.84 2.32 5.49
N GLU A 188 19.90 3.15 5.41
CA GLU A 188 20.55 3.45 4.14
C GLU A 188 21.16 2.20 3.50
N LYS A 189 21.74 1.31 4.31
CA LYS A 189 22.25 0.01 3.84
C LYS A 189 21.12 -0.86 3.27
N GLU A 190 19.98 -0.95 3.93
CA GLU A 190 18.80 -1.68 3.43
C GLU A 190 18.24 -1.07 2.14
N ARG A 191 18.18 0.26 2.06
CA ARG A 191 17.77 0.97 0.84
C ARG A 191 18.71 0.73 -0.33
N GLN A 192 20.02 0.68 -0.08
CA GLN A 192 21.02 0.40 -1.11
C GLN A 192 20.95 -1.06 -1.57
N ALA A 193 20.68 -2.00 -0.66
CA ALA A 193 20.51 -3.41 -1.02
C ALA A 193 19.24 -3.66 -1.87
N ALA A 194 18.24 -2.78 -1.77
CA ALA A 194 16.99 -2.88 -2.54
C ALA A 194 17.03 -2.16 -3.91
N LYS A 195 18.06 -1.35 -4.19
CA LYS A 195 18.28 -0.64 -5.46
C LYS A 195 18.98 -1.52 -6.49
#